data_AF-A0A2E7ESU8-F1
#
_entry.id   AF-A0A2E7ESU8-F1
#
_cell.length_a   1.000
_cell.length_b   1.000
_cell.length_c   1.000
_cell.angle_alpha   90.00
_cell.angle_beta   90.00
_cell.angle_gamma   90.00
#
_symmetry.space_group_name_H-M   'P 1'
#
loop_
_entity.id
_entity.type
_entity.pdbx_description
1 polymer ?
#
loop_
_entity_poly.entity_id
_entity_poly.type
_entity_poly.pdbx_seq_one_letter_code
_entity_poly.pdbx_strand_id
1 'polypeptide(L)'
;MLKPTAILILLIGVVIAATAAMQMPAPEQTFASSARFIVLGVLVAIAGVALWHGSLYQERKGSRKTTSARSDPFTLLREIKSPLLSLQATAPNQSTDQLSAAVEALIQSYVLPFSEVRHRIVEQLGMRRGAEILVDFAIVERMLNRAWSAASDESHSEAIASINEATAAFNVVSRALDA
;
A
#
# COMPACT_ATOMS: atom_id res chain seq x y z
N MET A 1 -12.78 13.40 -11.00
CA MET A 1 -12.96 14.83 -10.61
C MET A 1 -13.84 15.04 -9.37
N LEU A 2 -14.28 14.01 -8.62
CA LEU A 2 -15.11 14.19 -7.41
C LEU A 2 -14.35 14.64 -6.14
N LYS A 3 -13.03 14.47 -6.08
CA LYS A 3 -12.23 14.83 -4.89
C LYS A 3 -12.29 16.32 -4.51
N PRO A 4 -12.04 17.27 -5.43
CA PRO A 4 -12.05 18.69 -5.07
C PRO A 4 -13.45 19.15 -4.64
N THR A 5 -14.52 18.61 -5.24
CA THR A 5 -15.90 18.97 -4.87
C THR A 5 -16.30 18.42 -3.50
N ALA A 6 -15.92 17.18 -3.16
CA ALA A 6 -16.20 16.62 -1.83
C ALA A 6 -15.47 17.38 -0.71
N ILE A 7 -14.20 17.75 -0.94
CA ILE A 7 -13.42 18.57 0.00
C ILE A 7 -14.05 19.95 0.17
N LEU A 8 -14.50 20.58 -0.92
CA LEU A 8 -15.17 21.88 -0.86
C LEU A 8 -16.47 21.83 -0.04
N ILE A 9 -17.29 20.79 -0.25
CA ILE A 9 -18.54 20.59 0.51
C ILE A 9 -18.26 20.41 2.01
N LEU A 10 -17.24 19.63 2.36
CA LEU A 10 -16.80 19.45 3.74
C LEU A 10 -16.40 20.78 4.38
N LEU A 11 -15.56 21.57 3.70
CA LEU A 11 -15.09 22.86 4.21
C LEU A 11 -16.24 23.85 4.41
N ILE A 12 -17.19 23.91 3.47
CA ILE A 12 -18.38 24.75 3.59
C ILE A 12 -19.22 24.36 4.81
N GLY A 13 -19.45 23.05 5.02
CA GLY A 13 -20.20 22.56 6.18
C GLY A 13 -19.55 22.93 7.52
N VAL A 14 -18.23 22.81 7.62
CA VAL A 14 -17.45 23.16 8.82
C VAL A 14 -17.53 24.67 9.10
N VAL A 15 -17.38 25.51 8.08
CA VAL A 15 -17.44 26.98 8.25
C VAL A 15 -18.83 27.42 8.71
N ILE A 16 -19.90 26.87 8.14
CA ILE A 16 -21.29 27.16 8.54
C ILE A 16 -21.52 26.73 10.00
N ALA A 17 -21.09 25.53 10.38
CA ALA A 17 -21.25 25.04 11.75
C ALA A 17 -20.46 25.89 12.76
N ALA A 18 -19.22 26.26 12.45
CA ALA A 18 -18.37 27.07 13.32
C ALA A 18 -18.91 28.49 13.52
N THR A 19 -19.32 29.15 12.42
CA THR A 19 -19.89 30.52 12.49
C THR A 19 -21.23 30.55 13.23
N ALA A 20 -22.07 29.53 13.04
CA ALA A 20 -23.34 29.42 13.76
C ALA A 20 -23.15 29.13 15.27
N ALA A 21 -22.10 28.38 15.64
CA ALA A 21 -21.76 28.07 17.03
C ALA A 21 -21.17 29.26 17.81
N MET A 22 -20.64 30.28 17.12
CA MET A 22 -20.14 31.51 17.76
C MET A 22 -21.26 32.46 18.22
N GLN A 23 -22.51 32.25 17.80
CA GLN A 23 -23.62 33.06 18.29
C GLN A 23 -23.96 32.71 19.74
N MET A 24 -23.73 33.66 20.64
CA MET A 24 -24.14 33.52 22.03
C MET A 24 -25.68 33.56 22.12
N PRO A 25 -26.30 32.65 22.89
CA PRO A 25 -27.73 32.71 23.13
C PRO A 25 -28.10 33.99 23.89
N ALA A 26 -29.30 34.51 23.63
CA ALA A 26 -29.86 35.60 24.41
C ALA A 26 -30.03 35.18 25.89
N PRO A 27 -30.00 36.11 26.86
CA PRO A 27 -30.04 35.78 28.29
C PRO A 27 -31.25 34.94 28.71
N GLU A 28 -32.36 35.04 27.97
CA GLU A 28 -33.60 34.30 28.22
C GLU A 28 -33.72 32.97 27.44
N GLN A 29 -32.72 32.56 26.65
CA GLN A 29 -32.78 31.33 25.85
C GLN A 29 -31.68 30.34 26.25
N THR A 30 -32.07 29.06 26.43
CA THR A 30 -31.12 27.98 26.73
C THR A 30 -30.28 27.56 25.52
N PHE A 31 -30.73 27.87 24.29
CA PHE A 31 -30.07 27.50 23.04
C PHE A 31 -29.99 28.69 22.09
N ALA A 32 -28.93 28.73 21.27
CA ALA A 32 -28.79 29.73 20.23
C ALA A 32 -29.90 29.56 19.17
N SER A 33 -30.49 30.66 18.73
CA SER A 33 -31.47 30.67 17.63
C SER A 33 -30.90 30.12 16.32
N SER A 34 -29.57 30.06 16.21
CA SER A 34 -28.82 29.44 15.11
C SER A 34 -28.72 27.92 15.14
N ALA A 35 -29.31 27.23 16.13
CA ALA A 35 -29.21 25.77 16.26
C ALA A 35 -29.58 25.01 14.96
N ARG A 36 -30.54 25.52 14.19
CA ARG A 36 -30.94 24.95 12.89
C ARG A 36 -29.80 25.00 11.85
N PHE A 37 -28.99 26.06 11.86
CA PHE A 37 -27.84 26.22 10.97
C PHE A 37 -26.65 25.35 11.40
N ILE A 38 -26.47 25.12 12.71
CA ILE A 38 -25.47 24.18 13.23
C ILE A 38 -25.79 22.75 12.74
N VAL A 39 -27.03 22.30 12.90
CA VAL A 39 -27.48 20.98 12.43
C VAL A 39 -27.29 20.86 10.92
N LEU A 40 -27.65 21.89 10.15
CA LEU A 40 -27.45 21.90 8.70
C LEU A 40 -25.96 21.79 8.33
N GLY A 41 -25.08 22.56 8.96
CA GLY A 41 -23.64 22.52 8.69
C GLY A 41 -23.02 21.15 8.99
N VAL A 42 -23.45 20.51 10.09
CA VAL A 42 -23.02 19.14 10.46
C VAL A 42 -23.49 18.12 9.42
N LEU A 43 -24.74 18.20 8.95
CA LEU A 43 -25.26 17.29 7.92
C LEU A 43 -24.50 17.44 6.59
N VAL A 44 -24.19 18.67 6.20
CA VAL A 44 -23.37 18.96 5.00
C VAL A 44 -21.95 18.41 5.15
N ALA A 45 -21.33 18.55 6.33
CA ALA A 45 -20.01 17.99 6.60
C ALA A 45 -20.02 16.45 6.53
N ILE A 46 -21.01 15.78 7.13
CA ILE A 46 -21.17 14.32 7.05
C ILE A 46 -21.35 13.87 5.60
N ALA A 47 -22.16 14.58 4.81
CA ALA A 47 -22.33 14.28 3.39
C ALA A 47 -21.01 14.44 2.61
N GLY A 48 -20.22 15.47 2.90
CA GLY A 48 -18.89 15.67 2.33
C GLY A 48 -17.94 14.51 2.65
N VAL A 49 -17.89 14.07 3.91
CA VAL A 49 -17.09 12.91 4.34
C VAL A 49 -17.56 11.63 3.64
N ALA A 50 -18.87 11.38 3.58
CA ALA A 50 -19.43 10.19 2.94
C ALA A 50 -19.11 10.15 1.43
N LEU A 51 -19.22 11.28 0.73
CA LEU A 51 -18.84 11.40 -0.68
C LEU A 51 -17.33 11.19 -0.89
N TRP A 52 -16.51 11.74 0.00
CA TRP A 52 -15.06 11.56 -0.05
C TRP A 52 -14.69 10.08 0.12
N HIS A 53 -15.21 9.41 1.15
CA HIS A 53 -15.00 7.98 1.38
C HIS A 53 -15.56 7.12 0.22
N GLY A 54 -16.73 7.49 -0.32
CA GLY A 54 -17.31 6.82 -1.49
C GLY A 54 -16.42 6.93 -2.73
N SER A 55 -15.80 8.10 -2.95
CA SER A 55 -14.87 8.29 -4.07
C SER A 55 -13.60 7.45 -3.93
N LEU A 56 -13.05 7.34 -2.71
CA LEU A 56 -11.91 6.48 -2.41
C LEU A 56 -12.25 5.00 -2.59
N TYR A 57 -13.47 4.60 -2.21
CA TYR A 57 -13.95 3.24 -2.43
C TYR A 57 -14.12 2.93 -3.93
N GLN A 58 -14.63 3.88 -4.72
CA GLN A 58 -14.78 3.71 -6.17
C GLN A 58 -13.44 3.71 -6.91
N GLU A 59 -12.47 4.53 -6.52
CA GLU A 59 -11.10 4.45 -7.07
C GLU A 59 -10.47 3.09 -6.78
N ARG A 60 -10.59 2.60 -5.54
CA ARG A 60 -10.15 1.25 -5.17
C ARG A 60 -10.87 0.17 -5.97
N LYS A 61 -12.17 0.31 -6.23
CA LYS A 61 -12.97 -0.64 -7.03
C LYS A 61 -12.67 -0.57 -8.53
N GLY A 62 -12.37 0.61 -9.05
CA GLY A 62 -11.98 0.87 -10.43
C GLY A 62 -10.61 0.28 -10.76
N SER A 63 -9.61 0.53 -9.91
CA SER A 63 -8.29 -0.11 -10.02
C SER A 63 -8.35 -1.63 -9.81
N ARG A 64 -9.34 -2.14 -9.07
CA ARG A 64 -9.57 -3.59 -8.88
C ARG A 64 -9.95 -4.32 -10.18
N LYS A 65 -10.52 -3.63 -11.17
CA LYS A 65 -11.08 -4.28 -12.37
C LYS A 65 -10.00 -4.57 -13.43
N THR A 66 -8.90 -3.82 -13.46
CA THR A 66 -7.74 -4.09 -14.33
C THR A 66 -6.69 -5.00 -13.68
N THR A 67 -6.59 -5.03 -12.35
CA THR A 67 -5.62 -5.86 -11.61
C THR A 67 -6.13 -7.28 -11.30
N SER A 68 -7.33 -7.69 -11.73
CA SER A 68 -7.95 -8.92 -11.18
C SER A 68 -7.20 -10.24 -11.48
N ALA A 69 -6.36 -10.30 -12.52
CA ALA A 69 -5.53 -11.47 -12.82
C ALA A 69 -4.18 -11.48 -12.06
N ARG A 70 -3.60 -10.30 -11.77
CA ARG A 70 -2.32 -10.16 -11.02
C ARG A 70 -2.51 -9.92 -9.52
N SER A 71 -3.75 -9.99 -9.03
CA SER A 71 -4.16 -9.69 -7.65
C SER A 71 -4.07 -10.89 -6.69
N ASP A 72 -3.75 -12.08 -7.20
CA ASP A 72 -3.57 -13.25 -6.34
C ASP A 72 -2.15 -13.22 -5.72
N PRO A 73 -2.02 -13.08 -4.39
CA PRO A 73 -0.70 -13.02 -3.75
C PRO A 73 0.14 -14.27 -4.04
N PHE A 74 -0.49 -15.44 -4.19
CA PHE A 74 0.22 -16.67 -4.48
C PHE A 74 0.81 -16.69 -5.90
N THR A 75 0.08 -16.14 -6.85
CA THR A 75 0.58 -16.00 -8.23
C THR A 75 1.79 -15.08 -8.27
N LEU A 76 1.75 -13.93 -7.59
CA LEU A 76 2.93 -13.03 -7.47
C LEU A 76 4.13 -13.73 -6.83
N LEU A 77 3.91 -14.48 -5.75
CA LEU A 77 4.97 -15.28 -5.12
C LEU A 77 5.48 -16.39 -6.04
N ARG A 78 4.66 -17.03 -6.87
CA ARG A 78 5.18 -18.04 -7.82
C ARG A 78 5.96 -17.37 -8.96
N GLU A 79 5.47 -16.25 -9.47
CA GLU A 79 6.06 -15.55 -10.62
C GLU A 79 7.42 -14.92 -10.31
N ILE A 80 7.66 -14.42 -9.09
CA ILE A 80 8.93 -13.78 -8.71
C ILE A 80 10.12 -14.78 -8.71
N LYS A 81 9.86 -16.09 -8.57
CA LYS A 81 10.90 -17.12 -8.46
C LYS A 81 11.86 -17.14 -9.65
N SER A 82 11.31 -17.16 -10.87
CA SER A 82 12.11 -17.27 -12.10
C SER A 82 12.98 -16.02 -12.34
N PRO A 83 12.43 -14.78 -12.28
CA PRO A 83 13.23 -13.56 -12.34
C PRO A 83 14.30 -13.46 -11.26
N LEU A 84 14.01 -13.86 -10.02
CA LEU A 84 14.98 -13.81 -8.93
C LEU A 84 16.16 -14.76 -9.16
N LEU A 85 15.91 -15.99 -9.60
CA LEU A 85 16.95 -16.96 -9.94
C LEU A 85 17.77 -16.51 -11.16
N SER A 86 17.11 -15.93 -12.16
CA SER A 86 17.78 -15.37 -13.34
C SER A 86 18.71 -14.21 -12.94
N LEU A 87 18.24 -13.33 -12.06
CA LEU A 87 19.04 -12.24 -11.50
C LEU A 87 20.25 -12.79 -10.74
N GLN A 88 20.04 -13.78 -9.86
CA GLN A 88 21.14 -14.42 -9.13
C GLN A 88 22.22 -15.00 -10.07
N ALA A 89 21.81 -15.70 -11.12
CA ALA A 89 22.73 -16.35 -12.05
C ALA A 89 23.51 -15.34 -12.92
N THR A 90 22.89 -14.20 -13.26
CA THR A 90 23.48 -13.19 -14.14
C THR A 90 24.24 -12.09 -13.39
N ALA A 91 23.95 -11.91 -12.09
CA ALA A 91 24.51 -10.83 -11.28
C ALA A 91 26.04 -10.69 -11.30
N PRO A 92 26.84 -11.77 -11.25
CA PRO A 92 28.31 -11.65 -11.30
C PRO A 92 28.85 -11.03 -12.58
N ASN A 93 28.08 -11.07 -13.67
CA ASN A 93 28.49 -10.59 -15.01
C ASN A 93 27.88 -9.23 -15.37
N GLN A 94 27.09 -8.63 -14.48
CA GLN A 94 26.42 -7.34 -14.70
C GLN A 94 27.19 -6.21 -14.02
N SER A 95 27.14 -5.02 -14.62
CA SER A 95 27.61 -3.80 -13.93
C SER A 95 26.69 -3.45 -12.76
N THR A 96 27.16 -2.60 -11.85
CA THR A 96 26.38 -2.09 -10.72
C THR A 96 25.13 -1.34 -11.17
N ASP A 97 25.19 -0.56 -12.24
CA ASP A 97 24.02 0.11 -12.85
C ASP A 97 22.99 -0.89 -13.40
N GLN A 98 23.45 -1.95 -14.06
CA GLN A 98 22.57 -3.00 -14.57
C GLN A 98 21.90 -3.76 -13.43
N LEU A 99 22.64 -4.04 -12.36
CA LEU A 99 22.13 -4.69 -11.16
C LEU A 99 21.08 -3.83 -10.45
N SER A 100 21.36 -2.55 -10.21
CA SER A 100 20.40 -1.66 -9.52
C SER A 100 19.09 -1.56 -10.31
N ALA A 101 19.17 -1.40 -11.63
CA ALA A 101 18.00 -1.39 -12.51
C ALA A 101 17.24 -2.73 -12.49
N ALA A 102 17.93 -3.87 -12.51
CA ALA A 102 17.29 -5.18 -12.48
C ALA A 102 16.62 -5.48 -11.13
N VAL A 103 17.26 -5.13 -10.01
CA VAL A 103 16.69 -5.26 -8.67
C VAL A 103 15.46 -4.35 -8.52
N GLU A 104 15.56 -3.09 -8.97
CA GLU A 104 14.43 -2.15 -8.96
C GLU A 104 13.23 -2.69 -9.74
N ALA A 105 13.47 -3.20 -10.96
CA ALA A 105 12.42 -3.79 -11.78
C ALA A 105 11.72 -4.97 -11.07
N LEU A 106 12.47 -5.79 -10.32
CA LEU A 106 11.95 -6.91 -9.56
C LEU A 106 11.12 -6.44 -8.35
N ILE A 107 11.59 -5.43 -7.63
CA ILE A 107 10.86 -4.79 -6.52
C ILE A 107 9.53 -4.21 -7.02
N GLN A 108 9.57 -3.39 -8.08
CA GLN A 108 8.39 -2.76 -8.64
C GLN A 108 7.39 -3.76 -9.22
N SER A 109 7.86 -4.81 -9.88
CA SER A 109 6.99 -5.78 -10.57
C SER A 109 6.34 -6.79 -9.65
N TYR A 110 6.96 -7.14 -8.52
CA TYR A 110 6.52 -8.24 -7.67
C TYR A 110 6.39 -7.88 -6.20
N VAL A 111 7.41 -7.23 -5.61
CA VAL A 111 7.44 -6.94 -4.17
C VAL A 111 6.39 -5.89 -3.79
N LEU A 112 6.34 -4.77 -4.52
CA LEU A 112 5.35 -3.72 -4.24
C LEU A 112 3.91 -4.21 -4.43
N PRO A 113 3.53 -4.84 -5.57
CA PRO A 113 2.19 -5.41 -5.71
C PRO A 113 1.85 -6.43 -4.63
N PHE A 114 2.80 -7.29 -4.25
CA PHE A 114 2.59 -8.26 -3.19
C PHE A 114 2.31 -7.59 -1.84
N SER A 115 3.04 -6.52 -1.51
CA SER A 115 2.85 -5.76 -0.26
C SER A 115 1.42 -5.23 -0.10
N GLU A 116 0.74 -4.90 -1.21
CA GLU A 116 -0.65 -4.43 -1.22
C GLU A 116 -1.67 -5.55 -0.94
N VAL A 117 -1.37 -6.78 -1.39
CA VAL A 117 -2.27 -7.94 -1.27
C VAL A 117 -1.90 -8.92 -0.16
N ARG A 118 -0.82 -8.66 0.60
CA ARG A 118 -0.29 -9.56 1.64
C ARG A 118 -1.30 -9.98 2.71
N HIS A 119 -2.28 -9.12 3.03
CA HIS A 119 -3.34 -9.43 3.99
C HIS A 119 -4.18 -10.65 3.56
N ARG A 120 -4.31 -10.88 2.24
CA ARG A 120 -5.07 -12.01 1.70
C ARG A 120 -4.41 -13.36 1.99
N ILE A 121 -3.09 -13.40 2.16
CA ILE A 121 -2.40 -14.63 2.59
C ILE A 121 -2.90 -15.08 3.95
N VAL A 122 -3.05 -14.15 4.90
CA VAL A 122 -3.56 -14.46 6.24
C VAL A 122 -5.04 -14.85 6.17
N GLU A 123 -5.84 -14.21 5.32
CA GLU A 123 -7.24 -14.56 5.12
C GLU A 123 -7.40 -15.98 4.53
N GLN A 124 -6.51 -16.39 3.63
CA GLN A 124 -6.60 -17.67 2.90
C GLN A 124 -5.93 -18.85 3.63
N LEU A 125 -4.83 -18.63 4.36
CA LEU A 125 -4.09 -19.69 5.07
C LEU A 125 -4.28 -19.68 6.59
N GLY A 126 -4.93 -18.66 7.12
CA GLY A 126 -5.02 -18.41 8.55
C GLY A 126 -3.78 -17.72 9.13
N MET A 127 -3.92 -17.23 10.36
CA MET A 127 -2.93 -16.37 11.02
C MET A 127 -1.55 -17.00 11.13
N ARG A 128 -1.47 -18.25 11.59
CA ARG A 128 -0.18 -18.90 11.85
C ARG A 128 0.64 -19.08 10.57
N ARG A 129 0.07 -19.82 9.60
CA ARG A 129 0.77 -20.13 8.34
C ARG A 129 0.97 -18.89 7.47
N GLY A 130 0.01 -17.97 7.49
CA GLY A 130 0.15 -16.69 6.80
C GLY A 130 1.27 -15.83 7.39
N ALA A 131 1.38 -15.75 8.72
CA ALA A 131 2.46 -15.01 9.36
C ALA A 131 3.85 -15.60 9.07
N GLU A 132 4.00 -16.93 9.08
CA GLU A 132 5.25 -17.61 8.73
C GLU A 132 5.73 -17.18 7.32
N ILE A 133 4.86 -17.25 6.31
CA ILE A 133 5.18 -16.82 4.93
C ILE A 133 5.53 -15.33 4.87
N LEU A 134 4.79 -14.48 5.57
CA LEU A 134 5.03 -13.04 5.55
C LEU A 134 6.35 -12.63 6.23
N VAL A 135 6.74 -13.31 7.30
CA VAL A 135 8.01 -13.09 7.98
C VAL A 135 9.17 -13.49 7.06
N ASP A 136 9.10 -14.66 6.44
CA ASP A 136 10.14 -15.13 5.52
C ASP A 136 10.23 -14.23 4.28
N PHE A 137 9.10 -13.78 3.74
CA PHE A 137 9.09 -12.85 2.60
C PHE A 137 9.64 -11.47 2.97
N ALA A 138 9.43 -10.99 4.20
CA ALA A 138 10.01 -9.71 4.65
C ALA A 138 11.55 -9.73 4.63
N ILE A 139 12.17 -10.89 4.84
CA ILE A 139 13.63 -11.07 4.68
C ILE A 139 14.02 -10.88 3.21
N VAL A 140 13.27 -11.47 2.28
CA VAL A 140 13.47 -11.31 0.83
C VAL A 140 13.41 -9.83 0.43
N GLU A 141 12.36 -9.13 0.84
CA GLU A 141 12.19 -7.69 0.60
C GLU A 141 13.37 -6.87 1.13
N ARG A 142 13.79 -7.13 2.39
CA ARG A 142 14.92 -6.44 3.00
C ARG A 142 16.22 -6.66 2.24
N MET A 143 16.50 -7.89 1.82
CA MET A 143 17.72 -8.23 1.08
C MET A 143 17.73 -7.65 -0.33
N LEU A 144 16.58 -7.59 -1.00
CA LEU A 144 16.45 -6.88 -2.28
C LEU A 144 16.70 -5.38 -2.14
N ASN A 145 16.12 -4.73 -1.12
CA ASN A 145 16.39 -3.32 -0.84
C ASN A 145 17.87 -3.06 -0.53
N ARG A 146 18.53 -3.98 0.19
CA ARG A 146 19.98 -3.90 0.44
C ARG A 146 20.79 -4.08 -0.84
N ALA A 147 20.42 -5.04 -1.68
CA ALA A 147 21.06 -5.26 -2.97
C ALA A 147 20.96 -4.03 -3.88
N TRP A 148 19.79 -3.40 -3.91
CA TRP A 148 19.56 -2.17 -4.65
C TRP A 148 20.47 -1.04 -4.16
N SER A 149 20.47 -0.76 -2.85
CA SER A 149 21.33 0.28 -2.25
C SER A 149 22.80 0.03 -2.54
N ALA A 150 23.29 -1.19 -2.30
CA ALA A 150 24.69 -1.55 -2.55
C ALA A 150 25.07 -1.39 -4.03
N ALA A 151 24.18 -1.75 -4.95
CA ALA A 151 24.41 -1.57 -6.38
C ALA A 151 24.43 -0.07 -6.77
N SER A 152 23.55 0.75 -6.19
CA SER A 152 23.56 2.20 -6.38
C SER A 152 24.81 2.88 -5.80
N ASP A 153 25.40 2.30 -4.75
CA ASP A 153 26.63 2.77 -4.11
C ASP A 153 27.91 2.16 -4.72
N GLU A 154 27.82 1.55 -5.92
CA GLU A 154 28.92 0.89 -6.64
C GLU A 154 29.58 -0.30 -5.89
N SER A 155 28.93 -0.82 -4.84
CA SER A 155 29.39 -1.97 -4.05
C SER A 155 28.92 -3.31 -4.66
N HIS A 156 29.60 -3.75 -5.72
CA HIS A 156 29.21 -4.94 -6.51
C HIS A 156 29.14 -6.24 -5.70
N SER A 157 30.13 -6.50 -4.84
CA SER A 157 30.20 -7.73 -4.05
C SER A 157 29.09 -7.82 -2.99
N GLU A 158 28.74 -6.70 -2.35
CA GLU A 158 27.64 -6.63 -1.38
C GLU A 158 26.28 -6.78 -2.06
N ALA A 159 26.11 -6.21 -3.26
CA ALA A 159 24.90 -6.41 -4.05
C ALA A 159 24.69 -7.90 -4.38
N ILE A 160 25.73 -8.59 -4.85
CA ILE A 160 25.69 -10.04 -5.13
C ILE A 160 25.39 -10.85 -3.87
N ALA A 161 26.07 -10.56 -2.76
CA ALA A 161 25.83 -11.25 -1.50
C ALA A 161 24.36 -11.10 -1.05
N SER A 162 23.81 -9.89 -1.15
CA SER A 162 22.42 -9.59 -0.80
C SER A 162 21.42 -10.29 -1.73
N ILE A 163 21.70 -10.38 -3.03
CA ILE A 163 20.87 -11.15 -3.98
C ILE A 163 20.87 -12.64 -3.65
N ASN A 164 22.02 -13.20 -3.26
CA ASN A 164 22.13 -14.58 -2.83
C ASN A 164 21.32 -14.85 -1.55
N GLU A 165 21.41 -13.96 -0.56
CA GLU A 165 20.62 -14.05 0.67
C GLU A 165 19.11 -13.92 0.40
N ALA A 166 18.70 -12.99 -0.45
CA ALA A 166 17.31 -12.84 -0.90
C ALA A 166 16.79 -14.15 -1.53
N THR A 167 17.60 -14.77 -2.39
CA THR A 167 17.25 -16.02 -3.08
C THR A 167 17.15 -17.19 -2.11
N ALA A 168 18.08 -17.30 -1.16
CA ALA A 168 18.05 -18.33 -0.12
C ALA A 168 16.80 -18.21 0.78
N ALA A 169 16.46 -16.99 1.22
CA ALA A 169 15.23 -16.72 1.97
C ALA A 169 13.98 -17.05 1.14
N PHE A 170 13.97 -16.70 -0.15
CA PHE A 170 12.84 -16.98 -1.03
C PHE A 170 12.61 -18.49 -1.24
N ASN A 171 13.67 -19.32 -1.20
CA ASN A 171 13.52 -20.78 -1.24
C ASN A 171 12.81 -21.35 0.00
N VAL A 172 12.84 -20.66 1.14
CA VAL A 172 12.02 -21.01 2.31
C VAL A 172 10.55 -20.72 2.02
N VAL A 173 10.26 -19.52 1.50
CA VAL A 173 8.90 -19.11 1.08
C VAL A 173 8.32 -20.08 0.06
N SER A 174 9.07 -20.44 -1.00
CA SER A 174 8.61 -21.38 -2.03
C SER A 174 8.24 -22.74 -1.43
N ARG A 175 9.03 -23.28 -0.50
CA ARG A 175 8.72 -24.56 0.16
C ARG A 175 7.46 -24.48 1.02
N ALA A 176 7.26 -23.36 1.71
CA ALA A 176 6.06 -23.12 2.51
C ALA A 176 4.78 -23.00 1.64
N LEU A 177 4.91 -22.59 0.38
CA LEU A 177 3.80 -22.54 -0.59
C LEU A 177 3.41 -23.91 -1.16
N ASP A 178 4.38 -24.82 -1.28
CA ASP A 178 4.19 -26.15 -1.86
C ASP A 178 3.69 -27.20 -0.84
N ALA A 179 3.71 -26.88 0.46
CA ALA A 179 3.30 -27.77 1.56
C ALA A 179 1.77 -27.86 1.79
#